data_AF-A0A7C7GH78-F1
#
_entry.id   AF-A0A7C7GH78-F1
#
_cell.length_a   1.000
_cell.length_b   1.000
_cell.length_c   1.000
_cell.angle_alpha   90.00
_cell.angle_beta   90.00
_cell.angle_gamma   90.00
#
_symmetry.space_group_name_H-M   'P 1'
#
loop_
_entity.id
_entity.type
_entity.pdbx_description
1 polymer ?
#
loop_
_entity_poly.entity_id
_entity_poly.type
_entity_poly.pdbx_seq_one_letter_code
_entity_poly.pdbx_strand_id
1 'polypeptide(L)'
;MNKLKNWLGIVLIAAAPLLAHQSWFKNRSVKEQLKKAVVHYNEGRFATTKIILNKTLKQQGDNYKSVAWYLLMKANYGLNKMEESREMARNVLQSDPQSTYVKHVFSCLGDMFVDEGKYSAALRMYLRARALQSDELFLEKIDQRIMNTLKVNISLPRVDEMLSVEFDLQNRSILLLTKAYGAIYAGQPDDGAQTLSGINIDNVPDRYFDFYEELLLATYHPPRKNITIGVVLPLTGEYQSQGNLFLEGLKSAIQSQPDELHNLSLIIYDNRSKGIETIRSVKVLAK
;
A
#
# COMPACT_ATOMS: atom_id res chain seq x y z
N MET A 1 -29.92 -36.97 59.01
CA MET A 1 -28.51 -37.43 59.11
C MET A 1 -28.25 -38.33 57.92
N ASN A 2 -27.18 -38.03 57.20
CA ASN A 2 -26.92 -38.43 55.82
C ASN A 2 -26.27 -39.83 55.72
N LYS A 3 -26.29 -40.38 54.49
CA LYS A 3 -25.51 -41.51 53.94
C LYS A 3 -26.19 -42.88 53.93
N LEU A 4 -26.56 -43.34 52.73
CA LEU A 4 -25.96 -44.51 52.06
C LEU A 4 -26.72 -44.85 50.76
N LYS A 5 -26.11 -44.57 49.60
CA LYS A 5 -25.65 -45.58 48.61
C LYS A 5 -25.48 -44.97 47.22
N ASN A 6 -24.22 -44.97 46.81
CA ASN A 6 -23.80 -44.94 45.41
C ASN A 6 -24.48 -46.06 44.62
N TRP A 7 -25.08 -45.71 43.48
CA TRP A 7 -24.95 -46.53 42.28
C TRP A 7 -25.28 -45.69 41.05
N LEU A 8 -24.24 -45.37 40.28
CA LEU A 8 -24.22 -45.26 38.81
C LEU A 8 -22.79 -44.94 38.42
N GLY A 9 -21.98 -45.99 38.45
CA GLY A 9 -20.68 -45.99 37.81
C GLY A 9 -20.85 -46.00 36.29
N ILE A 10 -19.91 -45.31 35.65
CA ILE A 10 -19.45 -45.50 34.27
C ILE A 10 -20.47 -45.13 33.20
N VAL A 11 -20.39 -43.89 32.70
CA VAL A 11 -20.40 -43.54 31.26
C VAL A 11 -19.77 -42.14 31.12
N LEU A 12 -19.00 -41.92 30.05
CA LEU A 12 -18.39 -40.65 29.57
C LEU A 12 -16.93 -40.34 29.95
N ILE A 13 -15.99 -41.20 29.56
CA ILE A 13 -14.67 -40.71 29.07
C ILE A 13 -14.29 -41.50 27.81
N ALA A 14 -14.89 -41.16 26.66
CA ALA A 14 -14.42 -41.66 25.36
C ALA A 14 -14.73 -40.73 24.17
N ALA A 15 -15.13 -39.47 24.40
CA ALA A 15 -15.41 -38.52 23.30
C ALA A 15 -14.22 -37.59 22.97
N ALA A 16 -13.23 -37.48 23.85
CA ALA A 16 -12.09 -36.58 23.65
C ALA A 16 -11.17 -36.96 22.46
N PRO A 17 -10.89 -38.25 22.16
CA PRO A 17 -10.04 -38.59 21.01
C PRO A 17 -10.74 -38.35 19.67
N LEU A 18 -12.06 -38.56 19.59
CA LEU A 18 -12.85 -38.43 18.36
C LEU A 18 -13.01 -36.96 17.94
N LEU A 19 -13.22 -36.05 18.90
CA LEU A 19 -13.30 -34.61 18.64
C LEU A 19 -11.95 -34.03 18.21
N ALA A 20 -10.86 -34.47 18.84
CA ALA A 20 -9.50 -34.10 18.45
C ALA A 20 -9.15 -34.64 17.05
N HIS A 21 -9.53 -35.88 16.74
CA HIS A 21 -9.30 -36.50 15.43
C HIS A 21 -10.11 -35.82 14.31
N GLN A 22 -11.39 -35.52 14.54
CA GLN A 22 -12.21 -34.77 13.58
C GLN A 22 -11.72 -33.34 13.35
N SER A 23 -11.30 -32.63 14.41
CA SER A 23 -10.72 -31.28 14.32
C SER A 23 -9.41 -31.30 13.50
N TRP A 24 -8.55 -32.29 13.75
CA TRP A 24 -7.30 -32.46 13.01
C TRP A 24 -7.52 -32.75 11.52
N PHE A 25 -8.44 -33.65 11.16
CA PHE A 25 -8.78 -33.93 9.76
C PHE A 25 -9.39 -32.72 9.04
N LYS A 26 -10.29 -31.98 9.73
CA LYS A 26 -10.87 -30.72 9.20
C LYS A 26 -9.78 -29.68 8.95
N ASN A 27 -8.86 -29.47 9.89
CA ASN A 27 -7.74 -28.53 9.73
C ASN A 27 -6.79 -28.94 8.60
N ARG A 28 -6.49 -30.23 8.44
CA ARG A 28 -5.69 -30.74 7.31
C ARG A 28 -6.38 -30.46 5.97
N SER A 29 -7.69 -30.68 5.89
CA SER A 29 -8.48 -30.38 4.69
C SER A 29 -8.48 -28.88 4.36
N VAL A 30 -8.63 -28.00 5.35
CA VAL A 30 -8.59 -26.54 5.19
C VAL A 30 -7.23 -26.06 4.68
N LYS A 31 -6.14 -26.58 5.25
CA LYS A 31 -4.78 -26.25 4.80
C LYS A 31 -4.56 -26.60 3.32
N GLU A 32 -5.05 -27.75 2.87
CA GLU A 32 -4.97 -28.15 1.46
C GLU A 32 -5.85 -27.28 0.55
N GLN A 33 -7.04 -26.86 1.01
CA GLN A 33 -7.86 -25.91 0.26
C GLN A 33 -7.19 -24.54 0.11
N LEU A 34 -6.54 -24.03 1.17
CA LEU A 34 -5.79 -22.79 1.12
C LEU A 34 -4.60 -22.88 0.15
N LYS A 35 -3.84 -23.99 0.17
CA LYS A 35 -2.76 -24.22 -0.81
C LYS A 35 -3.29 -24.21 -2.24
N LYS A 36 -4.40 -24.91 -2.51
CA LYS A 36 -5.05 -24.88 -3.82
C LYS A 36 -5.48 -23.47 -4.21
N ALA A 37 -6.06 -22.71 -3.28
CA ALA A 37 -6.46 -21.33 -3.52
C ALA A 37 -5.27 -20.44 -3.92
N VAL A 38 -4.10 -20.62 -3.28
CA VAL A 38 -2.85 -19.92 -3.61
C VAL A 38 -2.34 -20.30 -5.00
N VAL A 39 -2.36 -21.59 -5.36
CA VAL A 39 -1.98 -22.05 -6.72
C VAL A 39 -2.85 -21.37 -7.78
N HIS A 40 -4.18 -21.43 -7.62
CA HIS A 40 -5.12 -20.75 -8.52
C HIS A 40 -4.91 -19.24 -8.57
N TYR A 41 -4.60 -18.60 -7.43
CA TYR A 41 -4.35 -17.18 -7.36
C TYR A 41 -3.10 -16.79 -8.16
N ASN A 42 -2.01 -17.54 -7.99
CA ASN A 42 -0.75 -17.29 -8.69
C ASN A 42 -0.88 -17.49 -10.21
N GLU A 43 -1.82 -18.33 -10.65
CA GLU A 43 -2.15 -18.53 -12.06
C GLU A 43 -3.21 -17.53 -12.59
N GLY A 44 -3.51 -16.47 -11.83
CA GLY A 44 -4.46 -15.41 -12.23
C GLY A 44 -5.94 -15.83 -12.20
N ARG A 45 -6.26 -17.05 -11.72
CA ARG A 45 -7.63 -17.57 -11.65
C ARG A 45 -8.37 -17.08 -10.41
N PHE A 46 -8.49 -15.76 -10.27
CA PHE A 46 -9.04 -15.10 -9.08
C PHE A 46 -10.49 -15.51 -8.76
N ALA A 47 -11.34 -15.72 -9.78
CA ALA A 47 -12.71 -16.19 -9.57
C ALA A 47 -12.74 -17.60 -8.92
N THR A 48 -11.88 -18.51 -9.40
CA THR A 48 -11.74 -19.86 -8.82
C THR A 48 -11.20 -19.80 -7.39
N THR A 49 -10.17 -18.96 -7.15
CA THR A 49 -9.67 -18.69 -5.79
C THR A 49 -10.79 -18.26 -4.87
N LYS A 50 -11.64 -17.32 -5.31
CA LYS A 50 -12.79 -16.83 -4.52
C LYS A 50 -13.76 -17.94 -4.14
N ILE A 51 -14.10 -18.82 -5.09
CA ILE A 51 -15.00 -19.96 -4.86
C ILE A 51 -14.42 -20.89 -3.80
N ILE A 52 -13.13 -21.25 -3.92
CA ILE A 52 -12.46 -22.13 -2.96
C ILE A 52 -12.49 -21.50 -1.56
N LEU A 53 -12.06 -20.26 -1.43
CA LEU A 53 -11.95 -19.56 -0.14
C LEU A 53 -13.31 -19.35 0.53
N ASN A 54 -14.37 -19.02 -0.21
CA ASN A 54 -15.72 -18.91 0.34
C ASN A 54 -16.23 -20.25 0.89
N LYS A 55 -15.90 -21.37 0.22
CA LYS A 55 -16.19 -22.71 0.74
C LYS A 55 -15.38 -22.99 1.99
N THR A 56 -14.09 -22.64 1.99
CA THR A 56 -13.20 -22.82 3.15
C THR A 56 -13.73 -22.06 4.36
N LEU A 57 -14.13 -20.78 4.21
CA LEU A 57 -14.68 -19.94 5.29
C LEU A 57 -15.95 -20.51 5.93
N LYS A 58 -16.82 -21.17 5.16
CA LYS A 58 -18.05 -21.82 5.67
C LYS A 58 -17.78 -23.09 6.50
N GLN A 59 -16.58 -23.66 6.42
CA GLN A 59 -16.22 -24.93 7.07
C GLN A 59 -15.47 -24.73 8.42
N GLN A 60 -15.23 -23.50 8.87
CA GLN A 60 -14.17 -23.17 9.84
C GLN A 60 -14.51 -23.22 11.34
N GLY A 61 -13.47 -23.53 12.14
CA GLY A 61 -13.16 -22.92 13.44
C GLY A 61 -12.02 -21.87 13.28
N ASP A 62 -11.81 -21.00 14.27
CA ASP A 62 -11.16 -19.67 14.12
C ASP A 62 -9.75 -19.59 13.46
N ASN A 63 -8.92 -20.64 13.54
CA ASN A 63 -7.47 -20.54 13.27
C ASN A 63 -7.04 -20.20 11.83
N TYR A 64 -7.94 -20.21 10.83
CA TYR A 64 -7.61 -19.94 9.42
C TYR A 64 -8.42 -18.79 8.81
N LYS A 65 -9.19 -18.05 9.60
CA LYS A 65 -10.08 -17.00 9.08
C LYS A 65 -9.28 -15.86 8.46
N SER A 66 -8.26 -15.38 9.16
CA SER A 66 -7.48 -14.20 8.76
C SER A 66 -6.71 -14.42 7.46
N VAL A 67 -6.08 -15.59 7.28
CA VAL A 67 -5.43 -15.94 6.02
C VAL A 67 -6.42 -16.08 4.87
N ALA A 68 -7.59 -16.69 5.13
CA ALA A 68 -8.61 -16.88 4.12
C ALA A 68 -9.20 -15.54 3.66
N TRP A 69 -9.53 -14.64 4.59
CA TRP A 69 -9.98 -13.29 4.27
C TRP A 69 -8.91 -12.46 3.57
N TYR A 70 -7.65 -12.54 4.00
CA TYR A 70 -6.55 -11.87 3.30
C TYR A 70 -6.40 -12.37 1.84
N LEU A 71 -6.42 -13.68 1.60
CA LEU A 71 -6.37 -14.20 0.23
C LEU A 71 -7.62 -13.81 -0.58
N LEU A 72 -8.78 -13.72 0.08
CA LEU A 72 -10.03 -13.30 -0.55
C LEU A 72 -10.01 -11.82 -0.92
N MET A 73 -9.44 -10.97 -0.06
CA MET A 73 -9.13 -9.57 -0.33
C MET A 73 -8.30 -9.45 -1.61
N LYS A 74 -7.16 -10.16 -1.70
CA LYS A 74 -6.32 -10.14 -2.90
C LYS A 74 -7.04 -10.63 -4.16
N ALA A 75 -7.86 -11.67 -4.05
CA ALA A 75 -8.61 -12.20 -5.18
C ALA A 75 -9.69 -11.20 -5.67
N ASN A 76 -10.39 -10.53 -4.74
CA ASN A 76 -11.33 -9.47 -5.09
C ASN A 76 -10.61 -8.27 -5.72
N TYR A 77 -9.45 -7.88 -5.19
CA TYR A 77 -8.62 -6.84 -5.79
C TYR A 77 -8.21 -7.18 -7.24
N GLY A 78 -7.73 -8.39 -7.49
CA GLY A 78 -7.42 -8.87 -8.85
C GLY A 78 -8.64 -8.96 -9.80
N LEU A 79 -9.86 -8.99 -9.26
CA LEU A 79 -11.11 -8.93 -10.02
C LEU A 79 -11.67 -7.50 -10.16
N ASN A 80 -10.90 -6.47 -9.76
CA ASN A 80 -11.32 -5.07 -9.70
C ASN A 80 -12.57 -4.84 -8.82
N LYS A 81 -12.73 -5.67 -7.78
CA LYS A 81 -13.84 -5.63 -6.80
C LYS A 81 -13.38 -4.93 -5.52
N MET A 82 -13.19 -3.61 -5.63
CA MET A 82 -12.54 -2.81 -4.58
C MET A 82 -13.33 -2.79 -3.27
N GLU A 83 -14.67 -2.71 -3.33
CA GLU A 83 -15.50 -2.70 -2.11
C GLU A 83 -15.47 -4.04 -1.37
N GLU A 84 -15.58 -5.15 -2.10
CA GLU A 84 -15.48 -6.48 -1.49
C GLU A 84 -14.07 -6.74 -0.97
N SER A 85 -13.02 -6.19 -1.60
CA SER A 85 -11.66 -6.23 -1.07
C SER A 85 -11.55 -5.47 0.25
N ARG A 86 -12.10 -4.25 0.33
CA ARG A 86 -12.16 -3.45 1.59
C ARG A 86 -12.98 -4.12 2.68
N GLU A 87 -14.05 -4.81 2.34
CA GLU A 87 -14.84 -5.58 3.29
C GLU A 87 -14.01 -6.71 3.91
N MET A 88 -13.24 -7.44 3.10
CA MET A 88 -12.37 -8.50 3.62
C MET A 88 -11.25 -7.95 4.49
N ALA A 89 -10.69 -6.79 4.14
CA ALA A 89 -9.73 -6.09 4.99
C ALA A 89 -10.34 -5.76 6.37
N ARG A 90 -11.56 -5.19 6.39
CA ARG A 90 -12.28 -4.90 7.64
C ARG A 90 -12.49 -6.14 8.49
N ASN A 91 -12.87 -7.27 7.87
CA ASN A 91 -13.06 -8.52 8.60
C ASN A 91 -11.79 -8.98 9.33
N VAL A 92 -10.62 -8.90 8.69
CA VAL A 92 -9.34 -9.22 9.34
C VAL A 92 -9.05 -8.24 10.48
N LEU A 93 -9.13 -6.94 10.21
CA LEU A 93 -8.74 -5.90 11.17
C LEU A 93 -9.65 -5.86 12.41
N GLN A 94 -10.93 -6.21 12.27
CA GLN A 94 -11.89 -6.21 13.39
C GLN A 94 -11.92 -7.52 14.15
N SER A 95 -11.83 -8.66 13.46
CA SER A 95 -12.02 -9.97 14.09
C SER A 95 -10.73 -10.54 14.66
N ASP A 96 -9.58 -10.21 14.08
CA ASP A 96 -8.27 -10.72 14.50
C ASP A 96 -7.18 -9.65 14.31
N PRO A 97 -7.19 -8.58 15.13
CA PRO A 97 -6.24 -7.46 15.00
C PRO A 97 -4.79 -7.85 15.33
N GLN A 98 -4.57 -9.02 15.96
CA GLN A 98 -3.24 -9.54 16.28
C GLN A 98 -2.73 -10.54 15.23
N SER A 99 -3.49 -10.74 14.14
CA SER A 99 -3.10 -11.66 13.09
C SER A 99 -1.77 -11.25 12.45
N THR A 100 -0.93 -12.23 12.14
CA THR A 100 0.29 -12.02 11.35
C THR A 100 -0.01 -11.49 9.94
N TYR A 101 -1.27 -11.60 9.48
CA TYR A 101 -1.75 -11.09 8.20
C TYR A 101 -2.11 -9.60 8.21
N VAL A 102 -2.22 -8.95 9.38
CA VAL A 102 -2.62 -7.54 9.46
C VAL A 102 -1.65 -6.63 8.70
N LYS A 103 -0.34 -6.87 8.80
CA LYS A 103 0.67 -6.12 8.02
C LYS A 103 0.44 -6.25 6.50
N HIS A 104 0.07 -7.44 6.04
CA HIS A 104 -0.20 -7.70 4.63
C HIS A 104 -1.52 -7.05 4.16
N VAL A 105 -2.53 -6.99 5.03
CA VAL A 105 -3.78 -6.26 4.78
C VAL A 105 -3.50 -4.77 4.60
N PHE A 106 -2.73 -4.15 5.50
CA PHE A 106 -2.33 -2.75 5.35
C PHE A 106 -1.54 -2.49 4.07
N SER A 107 -0.57 -3.36 3.72
CA SER A 107 0.12 -3.25 2.44
C SER A 107 -0.84 -3.29 1.25
N CYS A 108 -1.81 -4.20 1.24
CA CYS A 108 -2.76 -4.31 0.14
C CYS A 108 -3.76 -3.13 0.09
N LEU A 109 -4.16 -2.57 1.25
CA LEU A 109 -4.95 -1.33 1.30
C LEU A 109 -4.15 -0.14 0.73
N GLY A 110 -2.83 -0.09 0.99
CA GLY A 110 -1.96 0.91 0.40
C GLY A 110 -1.93 0.82 -1.13
N ASP A 111 -1.76 -0.39 -1.68
CA ASP A 111 -1.78 -0.63 -3.13
C ASP A 111 -3.12 -0.17 -3.75
N MET A 112 -4.25 -0.46 -3.09
CA MET A 112 -5.57 0.01 -3.53
C MET A 112 -5.70 1.56 -3.50
N PHE A 113 -5.11 2.22 -2.51
CA PHE A 113 -5.12 3.70 -2.46
C PHE A 113 -4.22 4.33 -3.53
N VAL A 114 -3.12 3.67 -3.92
CA VAL A 114 -2.30 4.09 -5.06
C VAL A 114 -3.13 4.04 -6.35
N ASP A 115 -3.87 2.96 -6.59
CA ASP A 115 -4.75 2.84 -7.77
C ASP A 115 -5.84 3.93 -7.81
N GLU A 116 -6.28 4.40 -6.65
CA GLU A 116 -7.25 5.50 -6.51
C GLU A 116 -6.62 6.91 -6.59
N GLY A 117 -5.29 7.02 -6.72
CA GLY A 117 -4.55 8.28 -6.70
C GLY A 117 -4.49 8.96 -5.32
N LYS A 118 -4.77 8.22 -4.24
CA LYS A 118 -4.83 8.71 -2.86
C LYS A 118 -3.52 8.43 -2.11
N TYR A 119 -2.43 9.05 -2.55
CA TYR A 119 -1.08 8.74 -2.06
C TYR A 119 -0.86 8.99 -0.56
N SER A 120 -1.52 10.00 0.04
CA SER A 120 -1.45 10.23 1.49
C SER A 120 -2.07 9.09 2.30
N ALA A 121 -3.19 8.53 1.82
CA ALA A 121 -3.82 7.36 2.42
C ALA A 121 -2.96 6.10 2.20
N ALA A 122 -2.36 5.96 1.01
CA ALA A 122 -1.45 4.86 0.71
C ALA A 122 -0.24 4.86 1.65
N LEU A 123 0.45 6.00 1.79
CA LEU A 123 1.59 6.14 2.70
C LEU A 123 1.20 5.77 4.14
N ARG A 124 0.05 6.23 4.62
CA ARG A 124 -0.44 5.88 5.96
C ARG A 124 -0.62 4.38 6.13
N MET A 125 -1.13 3.68 5.12
CA MET A 125 -1.28 2.22 5.19
C MET A 125 0.07 1.51 5.13
N TYR A 126 1.00 1.98 4.29
CA TYR A 126 2.33 1.38 4.21
C TYR A 126 3.14 1.56 5.50
N LEU A 127 3.10 2.74 6.14
CA LEU A 127 3.76 2.97 7.44
C LEU A 127 3.17 2.08 8.55
N ARG A 128 1.85 1.86 8.56
CA ARG A 128 1.22 0.89 9.48
C ARG A 128 1.68 -0.54 9.21
N ALA A 129 1.79 -0.94 7.95
CA ALA A 129 2.32 -2.25 7.59
C ALA A 129 3.78 -2.41 8.03
N ARG A 130 4.60 -1.36 7.84
CA ARG A 130 5.99 -1.29 8.26
C ARG A 130 6.15 -1.36 9.77
N ALA A 131 5.31 -0.69 10.56
CA ALA A 131 5.39 -0.74 12.03
C ALA A 131 5.10 -2.14 12.62
N LEU A 132 4.37 -2.98 11.89
CA LEU A 132 3.96 -4.33 12.32
C LEU A 132 4.87 -5.45 11.81
N GLN A 133 5.94 -5.11 11.10
CA GLN A 133 6.79 -6.09 10.45
C GLN A 133 7.93 -6.57 11.37
N SER A 134 8.36 -7.80 11.16
CA SER A 134 9.54 -8.41 11.78
C SER A 134 10.33 -9.27 10.78
N ASP A 135 9.99 -9.18 9.50
CA ASP A 135 10.50 -10.03 8.42
C ASP A 135 11.18 -9.14 7.39
N GLU A 136 12.49 -9.31 7.23
CA GLU A 136 13.34 -8.48 6.38
C GLU A 136 12.88 -8.46 4.92
N LEU A 137 12.40 -9.60 4.40
CA LEU A 137 11.90 -9.67 3.01
C LEU A 137 10.60 -8.88 2.83
N PHE A 138 9.78 -8.78 3.87
CA PHE A 138 8.60 -7.93 3.85
C PHE A 138 8.98 -6.46 4.04
N LEU A 139 9.93 -6.16 4.92
CA LEU A 139 10.45 -4.81 5.15
C LEU A 139 10.98 -4.19 3.85
N GLU A 140 11.80 -4.93 3.10
CA GLU A 140 12.29 -4.52 1.80
C GLU A 140 11.16 -4.10 0.84
N LYS A 141 10.14 -4.94 0.74
CA LYS A 141 9.03 -4.72 -0.18
C LYS A 141 8.13 -3.57 0.24
N ILE A 142 7.98 -3.32 1.53
CA ILE A 142 7.16 -2.21 2.02
C ILE A 142 7.94 -0.90 1.94
N ASP A 143 9.24 -0.90 2.21
CA ASP A 143 10.08 0.28 2.08
C ASP A 143 10.18 0.75 0.63
N GLN A 144 10.27 -0.18 -0.34
CA GLN A 144 10.20 0.20 -1.76
C GLN A 144 8.88 0.89 -2.12
N ARG A 145 7.74 0.39 -1.60
CA ARG A 145 6.42 1.00 -1.82
C ARG A 145 6.33 2.39 -1.19
N ILE A 146 6.86 2.54 0.02
CA ILE A 146 6.93 3.83 0.71
C ILE A 146 7.75 4.80 -0.12
N MET A 147 8.98 4.45 -0.50
CA MET A 147 9.87 5.29 -1.30
C MET A 147 9.22 5.75 -2.60
N ASN A 148 8.55 4.84 -3.33
CA ASN A 148 7.81 5.17 -4.54
C ASN A 148 6.66 6.16 -4.26
N THR A 149 6.03 6.08 -3.08
CA THR A 149 4.92 6.96 -2.69
C THR A 149 5.41 8.34 -2.24
N LEU A 150 6.57 8.42 -1.58
CA LEU A 150 7.15 9.70 -1.12
C LEU A 150 7.42 10.65 -2.29
N LYS A 151 7.93 10.10 -3.39
CA LYS A 151 8.34 10.88 -4.58
C LYS A 151 7.16 11.47 -5.37
N VAL A 152 5.91 11.16 -5.02
CA VAL A 152 4.69 11.68 -5.67
C VAL A 152 4.21 13.03 -5.09
N ASN A 153 4.99 13.65 -4.19
CA ASN A 153 4.71 14.95 -3.57
C ASN A 153 3.37 14.99 -2.79
N ILE A 154 3.36 14.37 -1.61
CA ILE A 154 2.24 14.45 -0.67
C ILE A 154 2.20 15.86 -0.06
N SER A 155 1.02 16.47 0.02
CA SER A 155 0.87 17.82 0.56
C SER A 155 1.33 17.93 2.02
N LEU A 156 2.07 18.99 2.34
CA LEU A 156 2.64 19.22 3.68
C LEU A 156 1.61 19.12 4.82
N PRO A 157 0.38 19.68 4.72
CA PRO A 157 -0.61 19.54 5.79
C PRO A 157 -0.99 18.08 6.07
N ARG A 158 -0.97 17.20 5.06
CA ARG A 158 -1.25 15.77 5.24
C ARG A 158 -0.09 15.05 5.93
N VAL A 159 1.14 15.45 5.62
CA VAL A 159 2.34 14.93 6.30
C VAL A 159 2.34 15.37 7.77
N ASP A 160 2.01 16.64 8.06
CA ASP A 160 1.90 17.16 9.42
C ASP A 160 0.79 16.45 10.23
N GLU A 161 -0.36 16.17 9.60
CA GLU A 161 -1.43 15.36 10.20
C GLU A 161 -0.89 13.98 10.63
N MET A 162 -0.11 13.33 9.77
CA MET A 162 0.47 12.01 10.07
C MET A 162 1.54 12.09 11.17
N LEU A 163 2.41 13.10 11.14
CA LEU A 163 3.44 13.35 12.15
C LEU A 163 2.84 13.60 13.55
N SER A 164 1.63 14.17 13.63
CA SER A 164 0.96 14.46 14.91
C SER A 164 0.53 13.20 15.67
N VAL A 165 0.41 12.06 15.00
CA VAL A 165 -0.07 10.79 15.58
C VAL A 165 0.90 9.62 15.41
N GLU A 166 2.07 9.84 14.79
CA GLU A 166 3.08 8.80 14.60
C GLU A 166 4.08 8.81 15.77
N PHE A 167 4.27 7.66 16.40
CA PHE A 167 5.13 7.49 17.58
C PHE A 167 6.34 6.60 17.30
N ASP A 168 6.30 5.78 16.24
CA ASP A 168 7.45 4.98 15.84
C ASP A 168 8.55 5.89 15.27
N LEU A 169 9.71 5.90 15.92
CA LEU A 169 10.78 6.85 15.62
C LEU A 169 11.28 6.73 14.17
N GLN A 170 11.32 5.51 13.62
CA GLN A 170 11.74 5.29 12.25
C GLN A 170 10.71 5.79 11.24
N ASN A 171 9.43 5.50 11.45
CA ASN A 171 8.35 6.02 10.62
C ASN A 171 8.25 7.55 10.73
N ARG A 172 8.49 8.13 11.90
CA ARG A 172 8.61 9.59 12.07
C ARG A 172 9.73 10.15 11.20
N SER A 173 10.91 9.53 11.22
CA SER A 173 12.03 9.93 10.34
C SER A 173 11.63 9.90 8.88
N ILE A 174 11.00 8.82 8.41
CA ILE A 174 10.49 8.70 7.03
C ILE A 174 9.50 9.83 6.69
N LEU A 175 8.59 10.17 7.61
CA LEU A 175 7.66 11.28 7.43
C LEU A 175 8.35 12.64 7.40
N LEU A 176 9.42 12.83 8.18
CA LEU A 176 10.23 14.05 8.13
C LEU A 176 10.99 14.17 6.79
N LEU A 177 11.51 13.06 6.24
CA LEU A 177 12.06 13.04 4.88
C LEU A 177 11.00 13.42 3.84
N THR A 178 9.79 12.90 4.00
CA THR A 178 8.63 13.25 3.14
C THR A 178 8.31 14.74 3.22
N LYS A 179 8.33 15.31 4.43
CA LYS A 179 8.09 16.74 4.67
C LYS A 179 9.19 17.60 4.04
N ALA A 180 10.45 17.23 4.21
CA ALA A 180 11.58 17.93 3.61
C ALA A 180 11.52 17.89 2.07
N TYR A 181 11.23 16.72 1.49
CA TYR A 181 11.00 16.59 0.05
C TYR A 181 9.87 17.51 -0.45
N GLY A 182 8.72 17.52 0.25
CA GLY A 182 7.60 18.38 -0.11
C GLY A 182 7.94 19.88 -0.04
N ALA A 183 8.73 20.30 0.95
CA ALA A 183 9.17 21.69 1.09
C ALA A 183 10.14 22.09 -0.04
N ILE A 184 11.14 21.25 -0.32
CA ILE A 184 12.09 21.45 -1.43
C ILE A 184 11.32 21.51 -2.76
N TYR A 185 10.39 20.59 -2.99
CA TYR A 185 9.54 20.57 -4.18
C TYR A 185 8.68 21.84 -4.32
N ALA A 186 8.18 22.38 -3.21
CA ALA A 186 7.42 23.62 -3.16
C ALA A 186 8.30 24.88 -3.40
N GLY A 187 9.62 24.72 -3.52
CA GLY A 187 10.57 25.82 -3.66
C GLY A 187 10.97 26.46 -2.33
N GLN A 188 10.85 25.73 -1.24
CA GLN A 188 11.21 26.15 0.12
C GLN A 188 12.37 25.27 0.66
N PRO A 189 13.57 25.33 0.06
CA PRO A 189 14.70 24.50 0.47
C PRO A 189 15.16 24.81 1.90
N ASP A 190 15.00 26.04 2.39
CA ASP A 190 15.33 26.41 3.78
C ASP A 190 14.45 25.67 4.80
N ASP A 191 13.13 25.56 4.53
CA ASP A 191 12.21 24.76 5.35
C ASP A 191 12.55 23.27 5.29
N GLY A 192 13.02 22.81 4.13
CA GLY A 192 13.58 21.47 3.93
C GLY A 192 14.82 21.24 4.81
N ALA A 193 15.79 22.15 4.76
CA ALA A 193 17.01 22.08 5.55
C ALA A 193 16.72 22.11 7.06
N GLN A 194 15.81 22.99 7.48
CA GLN A 194 15.36 23.05 8.88
C GLN A 194 14.75 21.71 9.30
N THR A 195 13.88 21.12 8.47
CA THR A 195 13.27 19.82 8.76
C THR A 195 14.33 18.71 8.86
N LEU A 196 15.26 18.64 7.92
CA LEU A 196 16.34 17.64 7.90
C LEU A 196 17.28 17.79 9.11
N SER A 197 17.59 19.02 9.54
CA SER A 197 18.46 19.28 10.69
C SER A 197 17.88 18.78 12.01
N GLY A 198 16.55 18.64 12.11
CA GLY A 198 15.86 18.12 13.27
C GLY A 198 15.71 16.59 13.31
N ILE A 199 16.16 15.88 12.27
CA ILE A 199 16.10 14.42 12.22
C ILE A 199 17.25 13.85 13.06
N ASN A 200 16.94 13.00 14.03
CA ASN A 200 17.96 12.15 14.64
C ASN A 200 18.35 11.05 13.64
N ILE A 201 19.59 11.09 13.16
CA ILE A 201 20.11 10.18 12.13
C ILE A 201 20.07 8.72 12.56
N ASP A 202 20.19 8.42 13.86
CA ASP A 202 20.11 7.05 14.39
C ASP A 202 18.72 6.42 14.20
N ASN A 203 17.70 7.25 13.95
CA ASN A 203 16.34 6.81 13.67
C ASN A 203 16.05 6.72 12.17
N VAL A 204 16.97 7.10 11.27
CA VAL A 204 16.77 6.97 9.83
C VAL A 204 17.10 5.53 9.44
N PRO A 205 16.15 4.77 8.86
CA PRO A 205 16.47 3.41 8.42
C PRO A 205 17.45 3.45 7.25
N ASP A 206 18.44 2.56 7.23
CA ASP A 206 19.54 2.52 6.24
C ASP A 206 19.06 2.66 4.79
N ARG A 207 17.94 2.00 4.44
CA ARG A 207 17.34 2.05 3.09
C ARG A 207 16.87 3.44 2.64
N TYR A 208 16.79 4.41 3.55
CA TYR A 208 16.40 5.79 3.30
C TYR A 208 17.57 6.76 3.42
N PHE A 209 18.78 6.29 3.74
CA PHE A 209 19.94 7.15 3.94
C PHE A 209 20.36 7.88 2.67
N ASP A 210 20.44 7.17 1.53
CA ASP A 210 20.72 7.79 0.23
C ASP A 210 19.68 8.88 -0.11
N PHE A 211 18.42 8.66 0.25
CA PHE A 211 17.36 9.65 0.05
C PHE A 211 17.52 10.85 0.98
N TYR A 212 17.94 10.65 2.23
CA TYR A 212 18.29 11.73 3.14
C TYR A 212 19.43 12.60 2.58
N GLU A 213 20.50 11.97 2.05
CA GLU A 213 21.62 12.69 1.43
C GLU A 213 21.19 13.44 0.17
N GLU A 214 20.37 12.80 -0.69
CA GLU A 214 19.76 13.44 -1.87
C GLU A 214 19.01 14.71 -1.48
N LEU A 215 18.19 14.66 -0.42
CA LEU A 215 17.45 15.81 0.07
C LEU A 215 18.37 16.88 0.65
N LEU A 216 19.38 16.50 1.44
CA LEU A 216 20.34 17.44 2.01
C LEU A 216 21.07 18.22 0.91
N LEU A 217 21.54 17.52 -0.12
CA LEU A 217 22.16 18.15 -1.29
C LEU A 217 21.18 19.10 -2.01
N ALA A 218 19.92 18.69 -2.15
CA ALA A 218 18.89 19.51 -2.77
C ALA A 218 18.63 20.82 -2.00
N THR A 219 18.82 20.86 -0.67
CA THR A 219 18.63 22.08 0.13
C THR A 219 19.67 23.18 -0.13
N TYR A 220 20.85 22.85 -0.70
CA TYR A 220 21.84 23.87 -1.05
C TYR A 220 21.50 24.64 -2.33
N HIS A 221 20.45 24.23 -3.05
CA HIS A 221 19.99 24.93 -4.24
C HIS A 221 19.12 26.13 -3.83
N PRO A 222 19.21 27.25 -4.56
CA PRO A 222 18.43 28.44 -4.25
C PRO A 222 16.92 28.14 -4.31
N PRO A 223 16.08 28.82 -3.50
CA PRO A 223 14.63 28.68 -3.53
C PRO A 223 14.06 28.82 -4.94
N ARG A 224 13.56 27.71 -5.49
CA ARG A 224 12.98 27.64 -6.84
C ARG A 224 11.75 26.76 -6.81
N LYS A 225 10.58 27.33 -7.12
CA LYS A 225 9.33 26.57 -7.19
C LYS A 225 9.34 25.67 -8.42
N ASN A 226 9.18 24.36 -8.23
CA ASN A 226 8.96 23.43 -9.34
C ASN A 226 7.55 23.64 -9.90
N ILE A 227 7.46 23.96 -11.17
CA ILE A 227 6.20 24.14 -11.91
C ILE A 227 5.92 22.83 -12.64
N THR A 228 4.88 22.13 -12.21
CA THR A 228 4.40 20.95 -12.92
C THR A 228 3.37 21.35 -13.97
N ILE A 229 3.64 20.98 -15.21
CA ILE A 229 2.72 21.16 -16.33
C ILE A 229 2.07 19.81 -16.63
N GLY A 230 0.75 19.75 -16.45
CA GLY A 230 -0.07 18.64 -16.93
C GLY A 230 -0.30 18.75 -18.44
N VAL A 231 0.11 17.75 -19.20
CA VAL A 231 0.04 17.71 -20.66
C VAL A 231 -0.84 16.55 -21.09
N VAL A 232 -1.94 16.84 -21.79
CA VAL A 232 -2.86 15.83 -22.33
C VAL A 232 -2.77 15.85 -23.85
N LEU A 233 -2.26 14.78 -24.45
CA LEU A 233 -1.99 14.70 -25.89
C LEU A 233 -2.49 13.37 -26.46
N PRO A 234 -2.85 13.31 -27.76
CA PRO A 234 -3.06 12.05 -28.46
C PRO A 234 -1.70 11.44 -28.78
N LEU A 235 -1.17 10.61 -27.88
CA LEU A 235 0.09 9.89 -28.12
C LEU A 235 -0.14 8.55 -28.82
N THR A 236 -1.39 8.07 -28.78
CA THR A 236 -1.90 6.95 -29.57
C THR A 236 -3.22 7.30 -30.28
N GLY A 237 -3.59 6.47 -31.27
CA GLY A 237 -4.83 6.65 -32.05
C GLY A 237 -4.67 7.51 -33.30
N GLU A 238 -5.77 8.04 -33.81
CA GLU A 238 -5.86 8.77 -35.09
C GLU A 238 -4.86 9.94 -35.20
N TYR A 239 -4.69 10.71 -34.12
CA TYR A 239 -3.86 11.92 -34.09
C TYR A 239 -2.49 11.72 -33.45
N GLN A 240 -2.01 10.46 -33.36
CA GLN A 240 -0.76 10.14 -32.67
C GLN A 240 0.46 10.88 -33.23
N SER A 241 0.50 11.10 -34.55
CA SER A 241 1.64 11.74 -35.20
C SER A 241 1.80 13.19 -34.73
N GLN A 242 0.69 13.93 -34.65
CA GLN A 242 0.68 15.33 -34.21
C GLN A 242 1.00 15.44 -32.72
N GLY A 243 0.44 14.55 -31.89
CA GLY A 243 0.68 14.56 -30.46
C GLY A 243 2.14 14.25 -30.10
N ASN A 244 2.77 13.28 -30.77
CA ASN A 244 4.18 12.95 -30.52
C ASN A 244 5.14 14.06 -30.99
N LEU A 245 4.91 14.67 -32.16
CA LEU A 245 5.72 15.80 -32.63
C LEU A 245 5.63 17.00 -31.69
N PHE A 246 4.42 17.32 -31.19
CA PHE A 246 4.24 18.37 -30.20
C PHE A 246 4.99 18.06 -28.90
N LEU A 247 4.90 16.81 -28.42
CA LEU A 247 5.57 16.37 -27.21
C LEU A 247 7.11 16.46 -27.33
N GLU A 248 7.68 16.08 -28.48
CA GLU A 248 9.11 16.22 -28.74
C GLU A 248 9.56 17.68 -28.75
N GLY A 249 8.79 18.57 -29.41
CA GLY A 249 9.06 20.01 -29.40
C GLY A 249 9.02 20.59 -27.99
N LEU A 250 8.01 20.21 -27.21
CA LEU A 250 7.88 20.63 -25.81
C LEU A 250 9.05 20.16 -24.94
N LYS A 251 9.44 18.89 -25.05
CA LYS A 251 10.59 18.33 -24.32
C LYS A 251 11.89 19.04 -24.70
N SER A 252 12.12 19.24 -26.00
CA SER A 252 13.32 19.91 -26.51
C SER A 252 13.40 21.36 -26.01
N ALA A 253 12.28 22.09 -26.01
CA ALA A 253 12.22 23.46 -25.51
C ALA A 253 12.57 23.55 -24.02
N ILE A 254 12.04 22.63 -23.21
CA ILE A 254 12.34 22.58 -21.76
C ILE A 254 13.81 22.19 -21.51
N GLN A 255 14.34 21.23 -22.26
CA GLN A 255 15.73 20.78 -22.13
C GLN A 255 16.75 21.79 -22.64
N SER A 256 16.35 22.67 -23.56
CA SER A 256 17.22 23.73 -24.10
C SER A 256 17.35 24.95 -23.19
N GLN A 257 16.62 25.00 -22.07
CA GLN A 257 16.75 26.11 -21.14
C GLN A 257 18.08 26.02 -20.39
N PRO A 258 18.66 27.14 -19.94
CA PRO A 258 19.79 27.13 -19.01
C PRO A 258 19.43 26.36 -17.73
N ASP A 259 20.37 25.61 -17.12
CA ASP A 259 20.19 24.83 -15.88
C ASP A 259 19.46 25.60 -14.76
N GLU A 260 19.58 26.92 -14.75
CA GLU A 260 18.90 27.83 -13.82
C GLU A 260 17.36 27.90 -13.99
N LEU A 261 16.83 27.45 -15.13
CA LEU A 261 15.43 27.49 -15.52
C LEU A 261 14.79 26.08 -15.65
N HIS A 262 15.51 25.01 -15.29
CA HIS A 262 15.00 23.63 -15.25
C HIS A 262 14.07 23.35 -14.05
N ASN A 263 13.18 24.28 -13.70
CA ASN A 263 12.17 24.07 -12.66
C ASN A 263 10.83 23.56 -13.23
N LEU A 264 10.80 23.11 -14.49
CA LEU A 264 9.60 22.61 -15.16
C LEU A 264 9.57 21.08 -15.17
N SER A 265 8.55 20.48 -14.57
CA SER A 265 8.27 19.05 -14.68
C SER A 265 7.02 18.79 -15.51
N LEU A 266 7.02 17.74 -16.33
CA LEU A 266 5.88 17.36 -17.16
C LEU A 266 5.18 16.12 -16.59
N ILE A 267 3.86 16.19 -16.42
CA ILE A 267 3.01 15.00 -16.25
C ILE A 267 2.24 14.80 -17.55
N ILE A 268 2.48 13.68 -18.23
CA ILE A 268 1.97 13.42 -19.57
C ILE A 268 0.87 12.35 -19.52
N TYR A 269 -0.30 12.67 -20.07
CA TYR A 269 -1.42 11.74 -20.24
C TYR A 269 -1.74 11.55 -21.72
N ASP A 270 -1.82 10.29 -22.15
CA ASP A 270 -2.29 9.92 -23.47
C ASP A 270 -3.83 9.85 -23.51
N ASN A 271 -4.47 10.72 -24.29
CA ASN A 271 -5.92 10.70 -24.49
C ASN A 271 -6.38 9.73 -25.59
N ARG A 272 -5.45 9.06 -26.28
CA ARG A 272 -5.74 8.05 -27.31
C ARG A 272 -6.61 8.57 -28.46
N SER A 273 -6.55 9.87 -28.74
CA SER A 273 -7.41 10.57 -29.71
C SER A 273 -8.90 10.55 -29.35
N LYS A 274 -9.27 10.35 -28.08
CA LYS A 274 -10.65 10.26 -27.61
C LYS A 274 -11.02 11.40 -26.66
N GLY A 275 -12.05 12.15 -27.00
CA GLY A 275 -12.52 13.28 -26.18
C GLY A 275 -12.90 12.91 -24.74
N ILE A 276 -13.46 11.71 -24.52
CA ILE A 276 -13.80 11.23 -23.17
C ILE A 276 -12.56 10.99 -22.29
N GLU A 277 -11.46 10.52 -22.88
CA GLU A 277 -10.20 10.31 -22.16
C GLU A 277 -9.55 11.66 -21.83
N THR A 278 -9.64 12.65 -22.72
CA THR A 278 -9.23 14.04 -22.41
C THR A 278 -9.94 14.56 -21.15
N ILE A 279 -11.27 14.41 -21.07
CA ILE A 279 -12.05 14.87 -19.90
C ILE A 279 -11.60 14.14 -18.62
N ARG A 280 -11.31 12.84 -18.70
CA ARG A 280 -10.81 12.06 -17.55
C ARG A 280 -9.43 12.54 -17.11
N SER A 281 -8.48 12.67 -18.03
CA SER A 281 -7.11 13.12 -17.75
C SER A 281 -7.10 14.52 -17.15
N VAL A 282 -7.88 15.46 -17.70
CA VAL A 282 -8.00 16.82 -17.15
C VAL A 282 -8.59 16.79 -15.74
N LYS A 283 -9.59 15.96 -15.45
CA LYS A 283 -10.12 15.80 -14.09
C LYS A 283 -9.12 15.20 -13.10
N VAL A 284 -8.19 14.38 -13.57
CA VAL A 284 -7.10 13.85 -12.74
C VAL A 284 -6.07 14.95 -12.46
N LEU A 285 -5.74 15.75 -13.47
CA LEU A 285 -4.77 16.85 -13.37
C LEU A 285 -5.28 18.07 -12.58
N ALA A 286 -6.59 18.30 -12.53
CA ALA A 286 -7.21 19.43 -11.83
C ALA A 286 -7.39 19.21 -10.31
N LYS A 287 -6.86 18.10 -9.76
CA LYS A 287 -6.90 17.75 -8.34
C LYS A 287 -5.54 17.95 -7.70
#